data_AF-J4X483-F1
#
_entry.id   AF-J4X483-F1
#
_cell.length_a   1.000
_cell.length_b   1.000
_cell.length_c   1.000
_cell.angle_alpha   90.00
_cell.angle_beta   90.00
_cell.angle_gamma   90.00
#
_symmetry.space_group_name_H-M   'P 1'
#
loop_
_entity.id
_entity.type
_entity.pdbx_description
1 polymer ?
#
loop_
_entity_poly.entity_id
_entity_poly.type
_entity_poly.pdbx_seq_one_letter_code
_entity_poly.pdbx_strand_id
1 'polypeptide(L)'
;MTELEKALKDIDTTTHPNGLRDGIIYYNEEGDFCVYNHYSACEWLKHLAVHYGEVTMEEATRLVENSDWMRMPESINEVAFITHEEQYHWAMLLVKGNMYWLKGYPSGIIDFKEEYIDWEEQIAKQYQLNDEYIYMVI
;
A
#
# COMPACT_ATOMS: atom_id res chain seq x y z
N MET A 1 -21.05 -7.44 -15.81
CA MET A 1 -19.81 -7.59 -15.04
C MET A 1 -20.17 -7.89 -13.60
N THR A 2 -19.59 -8.94 -13.02
CA THR A 2 -19.61 -9.20 -11.58
C THR A 2 -18.86 -8.09 -10.83
N GLU A 3 -19.03 -7.98 -9.52
CA GLU A 3 -18.28 -7.02 -8.70
C GLU A 3 -16.76 -7.25 -8.81
N LEU A 4 -16.33 -8.50 -8.89
CA LEU A 4 -14.93 -8.86 -9.13
C LEU A 4 -14.44 -8.38 -10.51
N GLU A 5 -15.23 -8.59 -11.56
CA GLU A 5 -14.88 -8.13 -12.91
C GLU A 5 -14.79 -6.60 -12.99
N LYS A 6 -15.58 -5.88 -12.20
CA LYS A 6 -15.45 -4.41 -12.09
C LYS A 6 -14.16 -4.03 -11.37
N ALA A 7 -13.85 -4.67 -10.24
CA ALA A 7 -12.66 -4.36 -9.44
C ALA A 7 -11.35 -4.60 -10.21
N LEU A 8 -11.30 -5.64 -11.04
CA LEU A 8 -10.09 -5.99 -11.80
C LEU A 8 -9.97 -5.31 -13.18
N LYS A 9 -11.01 -4.60 -13.62
CA LYS A 9 -11.13 -4.15 -15.02
C LYS A 9 -9.93 -3.34 -15.51
N ASP A 10 -9.42 -2.47 -14.63
CA ASP A 10 -8.38 -1.50 -14.97
C ASP A 10 -7.03 -1.83 -14.27
N ILE A 11 -6.92 -2.99 -13.61
CA ILE A 11 -5.72 -3.45 -12.91
C ILE A 11 -4.85 -4.30 -13.85
N ASP A 12 -3.61 -3.88 -14.08
CA ASP A 12 -2.60 -4.74 -14.71
C ASP A 12 -2.13 -5.80 -13.72
N THR A 13 -2.42 -7.07 -14.02
CA THR A 13 -2.09 -8.21 -13.15
C THR A 13 -0.74 -8.87 -13.51
N THR A 14 0.01 -8.26 -14.41
CA THR A 14 1.32 -8.74 -14.83
C THR A 14 2.30 -8.74 -13.66
N THR A 15 3.05 -9.83 -13.52
CA THR A 15 4.11 -9.90 -12.50
C THR A 15 5.31 -9.04 -12.91
N HIS A 16 5.72 -8.16 -12.01
CA HIS A 16 6.90 -7.31 -12.16
C HIS A 16 8.18 -8.13 -11.97
N PRO A 17 9.35 -7.65 -12.45
CA PRO A 17 10.63 -8.37 -12.32
C PRO A 17 11.05 -8.73 -10.89
N ASN A 18 10.56 -7.98 -9.89
CA ASN A 18 10.78 -8.23 -8.47
C ASN A 18 9.82 -9.28 -7.87
N GLY A 19 8.96 -9.89 -8.68
CA GLY A 19 8.00 -10.93 -8.28
C GLY A 19 6.68 -10.40 -7.73
N LEU A 20 6.54 -9.08 -7.54
CA LEU A 20 5.29 -8.44 -7.10
C LEU A 20 4.28 -8.36 -8.24
N ARG A 21 2.99 -8.32 -7.91
CA ARG A 21 1.90 -8.10 -8.87
C ARG A 21 0.68 -7.50 -8.20
N ASP A 22 -0.15 -6.84 -8.98
CA ASP A 22 -1.45 -6.36 -8.52
C ASP A 22 -2.58 -7.35 -8.86
N GLY A 23 -3.76 -7.12 -8.30
CA GLY A 23 -4.96 -7.92 -8.57
C GLY A 23 -5.00 -9.29 -7.90
N ILE A 24 -4.36 -9.47 -6.74
CA ILE A 24 -4.38 -10.73 -5.99
C ILE A 24 -5.68 -10.83 -5.20
N ILE A 25 -6.45 -11.90 -5.42
CA ILE A 25 -7.77 -12.04 -4.79
C ILE A 25 -7.67 -12.94 -3.57
N TYR A 26 -8.18 -12.45 -2.43
CA TYR A 26 -8.36 -13.22 -1.21
C TYR A 26 -9.84 -13.26 -0.84
N TYR A 27 -10.37 -14.45 -0.59
CA TYR A 27 -11.75 -14.66 -0.16
C TYR A 27 -11.84 -14.96 1.34
N ASN A 28 -12.93 -14.55 1.97
CA ASN A 28 -13.34 -15.10 3.27
C ASN A 28 -14.33 -16.27 3.09
N GLU A 29 -14.77 -16.86 4.20
CA GLU A 29 -15.73 -17.97 4.19
C GLU A 29 -17.15 -17.56 3.77
N GLU A 30 -17.49 -16.28 3.88
CA GLU A 30 -18.80 -15.70 3.56
C GLU A 30 -18.94 -15.35 2.07
N GLY A 31 -17.83 -15.34 1.33
CA GLY A 31 -17.75 -15.02 -0.09
C GLY A 31 -17.24 -13.62 -0.38
N ASP A 32 -17.07 -12.77 0.63
CA ASP A 32 -16.42 -11.47 0.48
C ASP A 32 -15.00 -11.64 -0.01
N PHE A 33 -14.50 -10.61 -0.69
CA PHE A 33 -13.15 -10.62 -1.19
C PHE A 33 -12.43 -9.30 -1.02
N CYS A 34 -11.11 -9.42 -0.98
CA CYS A 34 -10.19 -8.30 -1.11
C CYS A 34 -9.36 -8.51 -2.38
N VAL A 35 -9.29 -7.48 -3.21
CA VAL A 35 -8.25 -7.38 -4.25
C VAL A 35 -7.07 -6.67 -3.62
N TYR A 36 -5.96 -7.38 -3.44
CA TYR A 36 -4.72 -6.83 -2.92
C TYR A 36 -3.78 -6.50 -4.07
N ASN A 37 -3.34 -5.25 -4.12
CA ASN A 37 -2.44 -4.73 -5.14
C ASN A 37 -1.04 -4.65 -4.55
N HIS A 38 -0.35 -5.80 -4.52
CA HIS A 38 0.90 -5.98 -3.79
C HIS A 38 2.03 -5.12 -4.34
N TYR A 39 2.11 -4.95 -5.67
CA TYR A 39 3.09 -4.05 -6.27
C TYR A 39 2.79 -2.60 -5.88
N SER A 40 1.54 -2.16 -6.07
CA SER A 40 1.14 -0.79 -5.73
C SER A 40 1.32 -0.49 -4.24
N ALA A 41 0.97 -1.41 -3.34
CA ALA A 41 1.19 -1.26 -1.90
C ALA A 41 2.67 -1.05 -1.56
N CYS A 42 3.58 -1.83 -2.16
CA CYS A 42 5.01 -1.65 -1.97
C CYS A 42 5.52 -0.32 -2.56
N GLU A 43 5.04 0.11 -3.72
CA GLU A 43 5.42 1.40 -4.31
C GLU A 43 4.91 2.59 -3.49
N TRP A 44 3.70 2.51 -2.94
CA TRP A 44 3.16 3.54 -2.04
C TRP A 44 4.07 3.77 -0.84
N LEU A 45 4.51 2.69 -0.17
CA LEU A 45 5.47 2.80 0.94
C LEU A 45 6.76 3.49 0.53
N LYS A 46 7.27 3.20 -0.66
CA LYS A 46 8.50 3.84 -1.17
C LYS A 46 8.29 5.34 -1.38
N HIS A 47 7.21 5.72 -2.06
CA HIS A 47 6.90 7.12 -2.34
C HIS A 47 6.62 7.92 -1.06
N LEU A 48 5.88 7.35 -0.12
CA LEU A 48 5.63 7.93 1.20
C LEU A 48 6.92 8.08 2.01
N ALA A 49 7.78 7.06 2.00
CA ALA A 49 9.08 7.11 2.67
C ALA A 49 9.98 8.21 2.09
N VAL A 50 9.97 8.41 0.76
CA VAL A 50 10.70 9.51 0.13
C VAL A 50 10.12 10.86 0.53
N HIS A 51 8.80 11.02 0.41
CA HIS A 51 8.16 12.31 0.56
C HIS A 51 8.08 12.77 2.03
N TYR A 52 7.60 11.91 2.92
CA TYR A 52 7.41 12.22 4.34
C TYR A 52 8.52 11.68 5.25
N GLY A 53 9.16 10.58 4.85
CA GLY A 53 10.30 10.01 5.57
C GLY A 53 11.62 10.73 5.30
N GLU A 54 11.68 11.55 4.24
CA GLU A 54 12.86 12.31 3.79
C GLU A 54 14.07 11.42 3.46
N VAL A 55 13.82 10.22 2.93
CA VAL A 55 14.88 9.32 2.45
C VAL A 55 14.97 9.34 0.92
N THR A 56 16.09 8.84 0.38
CA THR A 56 16.21 8.68 -1.08
C THR A 56 15.34 7.52 -1.57
N MET A 57 14.98 7.52 -2.86
CA MET A 57 14.25 6.40 -3.47
C MET A 57 15.02 5.07 -3.36
N GLU A 58 16.35 5.12 -3.44
CA GLU A 58 17.20 3.95 -3.22
C GLU A 58 17.07 3.39 -1.80
N GLU A 59 17.10 4.27 -0.80
CA GLU A 59 16.94 3.86 0.60
C GLU A 59 15.52 3.37 0.88
N ALA A 60 14.50 4.05 0.37
CA ALA A 60 13.11 3.62 0.46
C ALA A 60 12.90 2.23 -0.16
N THR A 61 13.48 2.00 -1.34
CA THR A 61 13.45 0.69 -2.01
C THR A 61 14.09 -0.38 -1.14
N ARG A 62 15.29 -0.11 -0.60
CA ARG A 62 15.99 -1.05 0.30
C ARG A 62 15.18 -1.35 1.56
N LEU A 63 14.52 -0.35 2.16
CA LEU A 63 13.70 -0.54 3.35
C LEU A 63 12.51 -1.47 3.05
N VAL A 64 11.79 -1.23 1.95
CA VAL A 64 10.65 -2.07 1.55
C VAL A 64 11.11 -3.48 1.19
N GLU A 65 12.16 -3.63 0.39
CA GLU A 65 12.69 -4.94 -0.04
C GLU A 65 13.20 -5.82 1.12
N ASN A 66 13.66 -5.20 2.22
CA ASN A 66 14.10 -5.91 3.42
C ASN A 66 13.01 -6.04 4.50
N SER A 67 11.77 -5.66 4.19
CA SER A 67 10.64 -5.73 5.13
C SER A 67 9.70 -6.89 4.79
N ASP A 68 8.81 -7.22 5.73
CA ASP A 68 7.78 -8.23 5.53
C ASP A 68 6.77 -7.86 4.44
N TRP A 69 6.76 -6.61 3.96
CA TRP A 69 5.93 -6.19 2.83
C TRP A 69 6.27 -6.90 1.52
N MET A 70 7.47 -7.46 1.35
CA MET A 70 7.78 -8.30 0.19
C MET A 70 7.11 -9.67 0.24
N ARG A 71 6.65 -10.12 1.42
CA ARG A 71 5.98 -11.40 1.57
C ARG A 71 4.54 -11.29 1.11
N MET A 72 4.14 -12.16 0.20
CA MET A 72 2.74 -12.27 -0.21
C MET A 72 1.90 -12.75 0.99
N PRO A 73 0.80 -12.06 1.33
CA PRO A 73 -0.11 -12.50 2.39
C PRO A 73 -0.67 -13.89 2.11
N GLU A 74 -0.91 -14.70 3.13
CA GLU A 74 -1.43 -16.06 2.95
C GLU A 74 -2.97 -16.13 3.00
N SER A 75 -3.62 -15.09 3.54
CA SER A 75 -5.07 -15.05 3.72
C SER A 75 -5.63 -13.64 3.75
N ILE A 76 -6.96 -13.50 3.60
CA ILE A 76 -7.65 -12.22 3.74
C ILE A 76 -7.45 -11.59 5.12
N ASN A 77 -7.28 -12.40 6.16
CA ASN A 77 -7.02 -11.92 7.52
C ASN A 77 -5.62 -11.28 7.63
N GLU A 78 -4.64 -11.83 6.92
CA GLU A 78 -3.31 -11.21 6.84
C GLU A 78 -3.35 -9.91 6.04
N VAL A 79 -4.11 -9.86 4.94
CA VAL A 79 -4.33 -8.60 4.21
C VAL A 79 -4.96 -7.57 5.13
N ALA A 80 -6.03 -7.91 5.85
CA ALA A 80 -6.68 -7.02 6.81
C ALA A 80 -5.73 -6.54 7.92
N PHE A 81 -4.83 -7.40 8.39
CA PHE A 81 -3.82 -7.00 9.37
C PHE A 81 -2.78 -6.04 8.78
N ILE A 82 -2.40 -6.19 7.51
CA ILE A 82 -1.46 -5.29 6.85
C ILE A 82 -2.12 -3.93 6.56
N THR A 83 -3.40 -3.95 6.17
CA THR A 83 -4.14 -2.76 5.72
C THR A 83 -4.95 -2.07 6.82
N HIS A 84 -4.78 -2.44 8.10
CA HIS A 84 -5.58 -1.87 9.20
C HIS A 84 -5.21 -0.42 9.56
N GLU A 85 -4.01 0.02 9.19
CA GLU A 85 -3.51 1.38 9.40
C GLU A 85 -3.27 2.07 8.06
N GLU A 86 -3.26 3.40 8.06
CA GLU A 86 -2.90 4.23 6.91
C GLU A 86 -1.48 3.91 6.43
N GLN A 87 -1.22 3.91 5.12
CA GLN A 87 0.13 3.60 4.64
C GLN A 87 1.17 4.65 4.93
N TYR A 88 0.75 5.89 5.14
CA TYR A 88 1.61 6.88 5.76
C TYR A 88 2.22 6.35 7.07
N HIS A 89 1.41 5.73 7.94
CA HIS A 89 1.89 5.19 9.21
C HIS A 89 2.96 4.12 9.00
N TRP A 90 2.71 3.19 8.07
CA TRP A 90 3.63 2.11 7.76
C TRP A 90 4.95 2.59 7.15
N ALA A 91 4.90 3.54 6.22
CA ALA A 91 6.09 4.15 5.66
C ALA A 91 6.92 4.87 6.73
N MET A 92 6.26 5.60 7.64
CA MET A 92 6.94 6.27 8.75
C MET A 92 7.51 5.27 9.76
N LEU A 93 6.84 4.14 9.99
CA LEU A 93 7.37 3.06 10.82
C LEU A 93 8.64 2.44 10.20
N LEU A 94 8.65 2.19 8.89
CA LEU A 94 9.82 1.69 8.16
C LEU A 94 11.01 2.64 8.26
N VAL A 95 10.78 3.95 8.12
CA VAL A 95 11.86 4.95 8.07
C VAL A 95 12.31 5.40 9.45
N LYS A 96 11.38 5.72 10.35
CA LYS A 96 11.66 6.38 11.64
C LYS A 96 11.59 5.41 12.82
N GLY A 97 11.12 4.19 12.61
CA GLY A 97 10.99 3.14 13.62
C GLY A 97 9.79 3.32 14.54
N ASN A 98 9.66 2.40 15.50
CA ASN A 98 8.54 2.41 16.44
C ASN A 98 8.46 3.71 17.25
N MET A 99 7.23 4.13 17.56
CA MET A 99 6.91 5.36 18.30
C MET A 99 7.51 6.62 17.68
N TYR A 100 7.61 6.68 16.34
CA TYR A 100 8.16 7.83 15.64
C TYR A 100 7.45 9.14 15.99
N TRP A 101 6.16 9.10 16.37
CA TRP A 101 5.40 10.27 16.80
C TRP A 101 5.95 10.94 18.06
N LEU A 102 6.61 10.18 18.95
CA LEU A 102 7.32 10.75 20.11
C LEU A 102 8.55 11.58 19.71
N LYS A 103 8.98 11.47 18.45
CA LYS A 103 10.07 12.27 17.86
C LYS A 103 9.56 13.52 17.13
N GLY A 104 8.25 13.81 17.22
CA GLY A 104 7.65 15.02 16.66
C GLY A 104 7.08 14.88 15.25
N TYR A 105 7.01 13.67 14.70
CA TYR A 105 6.35 13.42 13.40
C TYR A 105 4.85 13.14 13.60
N PRO A 106 3.96 13.56 12.69
CA PRO A 106 2.54 13.25 12.77
C PRO A 106 2.30 11.74 12.72
N SER A 107 1.42 11.20 13.56
CA SER A 107 1.12 9.75 13.62
C SER A 107 0.20 9.24 12.50
N GLY A 108 -0.35 10.16 11.69
CA GLY A 108 -1.28 9.92 10.60
C GLY A 108 -1.45 11.22 9.79
N ILE A 109 -2.35 11.21 8.80
CA ILE A 109 -2.45 12.31 7.83
C ILE A 109 -3.37 13.47 8.22
N ILE A 110 -4.03 13.40 9.39
CA ILE A 110 -5.11 14.34 9.76
C ILE A 110 -4.70 15.81 9.64
N ASP A 111 -3.48 16.16 10.04
CA ASP A 111 -3.00 17.55 10.07
C ASP A 111 -2.64 18.11 8.69
N PHE A 112 -2.48 17.25 7.67
CA PHE A 112 -2.06 17.62 6.31
C PHE A 112 -2.86 16.87 5.24
N LYS A 113 -4.10 16.50 5.53
CA LYS A 113 -4.93 15.63 4.69
C LYS A 113 -5.15 16.18 3.28
N GLU A 114 -5.36 17.50 3.14
CA GLU A 114 -5.58 18.12 1.84
C GLU A 114 -4.33 18.02 0.95
N GLU A 115 -3.15 18.33 1.50
CA GLU A 115 -1.86 18.18 0.81
C GLU A 115 -1.58 16.72 0.45
N TYR A 116 -1.88 15.80 1.37
CA TYR A 116 -1.72 14.37 1.14
C TYR A 116 -2.54 13.89 -0.05
N ILE A 117 -3.82 14.27 -0.15
CA ILE A 117 -4.71 13.86 -1.25
C ILE A 117 -4.19 14.40 -2.59
N ASP A 118 -3.80 15.68 -2.63
CA ASP A 118 -3.26 16.29 -3.85
C ASP A 118 -1.96 15.61 -4.30
N TRP A 119 -1.10 15.23 -3.35
CA TRP A 119 0.13 14.51 -3.61
C TRP A 119 -0.13 13.07 -4.07
N GLU A 120 -1.03 12.35 -3.41
CA GLU A 120 -1.41 10.97 -3.71
C GLU A 120 -1.96 10.87 -5.14
N GLU A 121 -2.89 11.74 -5.53
CA GLU A 121 -3.42 11.76 -6.90
C GLU A 121 -2.33 11.97 -7.96
N GLN A 122 -1.35 12.82 -7.67
CA GLN A 122 -0.22 13.08 -8.58
C GLN A 122 0.68 11.85 -8.73
N ILE A 123 1.03 11.20 -7.61
CA ILE A 123 1.87 10.01 -7.60
C ILE A 123 1.16 8.84 -8.27
N ALA A 124 -0.10 8.57 -7.93
CA ALA A 124 -0.91 7.52 -8.54
C ALA A 124 -0.91 7.65 -10.08
N LYS A 125 -1.14 8.88 -10.57
CA LYS A 125 -1.16 9.15 -12.02
C LYS A 125 0.21 9.03 -12.67
N GLN A 126 1.26 9.55 -12.03
CA GLN A 126 2.61 9.54 -12.60
C GLN A 126 3.17 8.13 -12.75
N TYR A 127 2.90 7.27 -11.75
CA TYR A 127 3.46 5.92 -11.67
C TYR A 127 2.47 4.82 -11.99
N GLN A 128 1.21 5.18 -12.34
CA GLN A 128 0.13 4.25 -12.67
C GLN A 128 -0.14 3.25 -11.52
N LEU A 129 -0.12 3.76 -10.28
CA LEU A 129 -0.38 2.95 -9.10
C LEU A 129 -1.89 2.77 -8.91
N ASN A 130 -2.27 1.57 -8.48
CA ASN A 130 -3.61 1.29 -7.98
C ASN A 130 -3.70 1.68 -6.49
N ASP A 131 -4.92 1.73 -5.96
CA ASP A 131 -5.12 1.63 -4.51
C ASP A 131 -4.45 0.36 -4.01
N GLU A 132 -3.93 0.36 -2.79
CA GLU A 132 -3.19 -0.78 -2.22
C GLU A 132 -4.08 -2.03 -2.10
N TYR A 133 -5.38 -1.82 -1.91
CA TYR A 133 -6.39 -2.86 -1.81
C TYR A 133 -7.79 -2.33 -2.16
N ILE A 134 -8.70 -3.25 -2.51
CA ILE A 134 -10.12 -2.98 -2.71
C ILE A 134 -10.91 -4.06 -1.94
N TYR A 135 -11.62 -3.66 -0.88
CA TYR A 135 -12.55 -4.55 -0.16
C TYR A 135 -13.93 -4.51 -0.79
N MET A 136 -14.50 -5.69 -1.04
CA MET A 136 -15.86 -5.85 -1.50
C MET A 136 -16.59 -6.82 -0.57
N VAL A 137 -17.59 -6.28 0.11
CA VAL A 137 -18.54 -7.05 0.94
C VAL A 137 -19.75 -7.39 0.08
N ILE A 138 -20.12 -8.67 0.00
CA ILE A 138 -21.19 -9.17 -0.88
C ILE A 138 -22.52 -9.26 -0.13
#